data_AF-A0A9N8DEW3-F1
#
_entry.id   AF-A0A9N8DEW3-F1
#
_cell.length_a   1.000
_cell.length_b   1.000
_cell.length_c   1.000
_cell.angle_alpha   90.00
_cell.angle_beta   90.00
_cell.angle_gamma   90.00
#
_symmetry.space_group_name_H-M   'P 1'
#
loop_
_entity.id
_entity.type
_entity.pdbx_description
1 polymer ?
#
loop_
_entity_poly.entity_id
_entity_poly.type
_entity_poly.pdbx_seq_one_letter_code
_entity_poly.pdbx_strand_id
1 'polypeptide(L)'
;MTNQLNMRYTWMLLLLAALSADGFLKPAHRHLQTSRSHVAPATSLTPSARNDPRRLYPYSLLLFKKSNGSLRCTQSRLITQWVLLPIVICLATANSALATYDFDLLNGNVQLEERTTLKLQSSSSSKEATVVVQLANPQLVGAGSGGAVFAFDDATVGVSKSQSSIVLPPPAKDLLVKISWETTTQAVQHECQILQLLEQERVSSTERCLGQFEYPRNHDRTMILVHPYMRNAVASIEELPTETARRVAVDQVARTLVQMLLANVITIDVQPLLSDTKVLFIDMTQAQVLSRHDTLKYTPVEQTLVSSFTKEMVALIPEPYWNIAQESVQDELQRQLQQRGTIPPKILAVLEDQTPFLDSSTEE
;
A
#
# COMPACT_ATOMS: atom_id res chain seq x y z
N MET A 1 24.98 -14.06 23.27
CA MET A 1 23.63 -14.66 23.37
C MET A 1 22.92 -14.45 22.06
N THR A 2 23.14 -15.36 21.12
CA THR A 2 22.74 -15.27 19.71
C THR A 2 22.31 -16.66 19.32
N ASN A 3 21.00 -16.93 19.28
CA ASN A 3 20.35 -18.05 18.58
C ASN A 3 18.85 -18.16 18.95
N GLN A 4 18.07 -17.10 18.74
CA GLN A 4 16.60 -17.21 18.74
C GLN A 4 15.91 -16.65 17.49
N LEU A 5 16.62 -15.90 16.62
CA LEU A 5 16.02 -15.36 15.40
C LEU A 5 15.76 -16.40 14.29
N ASN A 6 16.39 -17.60 14.34
CA ASN A 6 16.29 -18.60 13.27
C ASN A 6 15.12 -19.60 13.41
N MET A 7 14.32 -19.54 14.48
CA MET A 7 13.18 -20.46 14.64
C MET A 7 11.86 -19.89 14.10
N ARG A 8 11.66 -18.58 14.03
CA ARG A 8 10.36 -18.01 13.62
C ARG A 8 10.09 -18.10 12.11
N TYR A 9 11.14 -18.04 11.27
CA TYR A 9 11.00 -18.21 9.81
C TYR A 9 10.69 -19.66 9.39
N THR A 10 11.12 -20.64 10.18
CA THR A 10 10.91 -22.07 9.87
C THR A 10 9.45 -22.49 10.08
N TRP A 11 8.75 -21.90 11.06
CA TRP A 11 7.32 -22.18 11.29
C TRP A 11 6.41 -21.56 10.22
N MET A 12 6.77 -20.38 9.70
CA MET A 12 5.99 -19.70 8.66
C MET A 12 6.05 -20.44 7.30
N LEU A 13 7.21 -21.01 6.96
CA LEU A 13 7.37 -21.85 5.77
C LEU A 13 6.70 -23.24 5.90
N LEU A 14 6.58 -23.78 7.11
CA LEU A 14 5.86 -25.04 7.38
C LEU A 14 4.34 -24.88 7.32
N LEU A 15 3.79 -23.71 7.70
CA LEU A 15 2.36 -23.43 7.58
C LEU A 15 1.92 -23.25 6.12
N LEU A 16 2.75 -22.59 5.30
CA LEU A 16 2.52 -22.42 3.85
C LEU A 16 2.65 -23.74 3.07
N ALA A 17 3.53 -24.65 3.50
CA ALA A 17 3.62 -25.99 2.92
C ALA A 17 2.41 -26.88 3.28
N ALA A 18 1.92 -26.80 4.52
CA ALA A 18 0.76 -27.57 4.98
C ALA A 18 -0.55 -27.17 4.28
N LEU A 19 -0.73 -25.88 3.95
CA LEU A 19 -1.92 -25.40 3.23
C LEU A 19 -1.93 -25.74 1.74
N SER A 20 -0.83 -26.27 1.19
CA SER A 20 -0.74 -26.72 -0.20
C SER A 20 -0.95 -28.23 -0.40
N ALA A 21 -1.05 -29.01 0.68
CA ALA A 21 -0.99 -30.47 0.63
C ALA A 21 -2.32 -31.21 0.80
N ASP A 22 -3.41 -30.57 1.27
CA ASP A 22 -4.69 -31.25 1.51
C ASP A 22 -5.65 -31.14 0.33
N GLY A 23 -5.28 -31.81 -0.77
CA GLY A 23 -6.23 -32.24 -1.78
C GLY A 23 -6.87 -33.58 -1.38
N PHE A 24 -7.97 -33.58 -0.64
CA PHE A 24 -8.81 -34.78 -0.45
C PHE A 24 -10.28 -34.44 -0.12
N LEU A 25 -11.16 -34.47 -1.13
CA LEU A 25 -12.57 -34.79 -0.96
C LEU A 25 -12.93 -35.89 -1.96
N LYS A 26 -13.03 -37.14 -1.47
CA LYS A 26 -13.66 -38.25 -2.19
C LYS A 26 -15.18 -38.19 -1.98
N PRO A 27 -15.99 -38.48 -3.01
CA PRO A 27 -17.45 -38.50 -2.89
C PRO A 27 -17.95 -39.83 -2.29
N ALA A 28 -18.98 -39.74 -1.46
CA ALA A 28 -19.72 -40.87 -0.95
C ALA A 28 -20.69 -41.41 -2.03
N HIS A 29 -20.51 -42.67 -2.43
CA HIS A 29 -21.48 -43.43 -3.21
C HIS A 29 -22.62 -43.95 -2.32
N ARG A 30 -23.87 -43.72 -2.74
CA ARG A 30 -25.03 -44.53 -2.32
C ARG A 30 -25.61 -45.25 -3.54
N HIS A 31 -25.93 -46.52 -3.33
CA HIS A 31 -26.53 -47.47 -4.26
C HIS A 31 -27.88 -47.01 -4.84
N LEU A 32 -28.07 -47.25 -6.14
CA LEU A 32 -29.32 -47.76 -6.71
C LEU A 32 -29.01 -48.48 -8.04
N GLN A 33 -29.64 -49.64 -8.22
CA GLN A 33 -29.44 -50.60 -9.31
C GLN A 33 -30.12 -50.13 -10.61
N THR A 34 -29.52 -50.39 -11.78
CA THR A 34 -29.94 -51.42 -12.76
C THR A 34 -29.40 -51.17 -14.18
N SER A 35 -29.06 -52.29 -14.85
CA SER A 35 -28.96 -52.55 -16.29
C SER A 35 -27.69 -52.20 -17.10
N ARG A 36 -26.94 -53.28 -17.41
CA ARG A 36 -26.27 -53.70 -18.68
C ARG A 36 -26.03 -52.62 -19.76
N SER A 37 -24.86 -52.46 -20.37
CA SER A 37 -24.07 -53.48 -21.08
C SER A 37 -22.72 -52.95 -21.62
N HIS A 38 -21.77 -53.87 -21.70
CA HIS A 38 -20.70 -54.06 -22.71
C HIS A 38 -19.47 -53.12 -22.89
N VAL A 39 -18.31 -53.76 -22.64
CA VAL A 39 -17.03 -53.75 -23.39
C VAL A 39 -15.90 -52.78 -22.94
N ALA A 40 -14.71 -53.39 -22.83
CA ALA A 40 -13.43 -52.98 -22.23
C ALA A 40 -12.43 -52.45 -23.30
N PRO A 41 -11.09 -52.35 -23.07
CA PRO A 41 -10.30 -51.73 -21.98
C PRO A 41 -9.08 -50.87 -22.46
N ALA A 42 -8.38 -50.28 -21.47
CA ALA A 42 -6.92 -50.07 -21.36
C ALA A 42 -6.21 -48.98 -22.20
N THR A 43 -5.49 -48.08 -21.52
CA THR A 43 -4.01 -48.17 -21.39
C THR A 43 -3.46 -47.18 -20.35
N SER A 44 -2.53 -47.71 -19.56
CA SER A 44 -1.56 -47.03 -18.69
C SER A 44 -0.54 -46.22 -19.48
N LEU A 45 0.08 -45.21 -18.84
CA LEU A 45 1.54 -45.00 -18.81
C LEU A 45 1.88 -43.83 -17.86
N THR A 46 2.66 -44.12 -16.83
CA THR A 46 3.58 -43.22 -16.10
C THR A 46 5.01 -43.76 -16.33
N PRO A 47 6.09 -43.15 -15.82
CA PRO A 47 6.40 -41.74 -15.50
C PRO A 47 7.73 -41.29 -16.16
N SER A 48 8.13 -40.01 -16.09
CA SER A 48 9.55 -39.66 -16.20
C SER A 48 9.96 -38.33 -15.56
N ALA A 49 11.06 -38.46 -14.80
CA ALA A 49 12.16 -37.52 -14.55
C ALA A 49 11.96 -36.26 -13.67
N ARG A 50 12.50 -36.42 -12.45
CA ARG A 50 13.28 -35.45 -11.66
C ARG A 50 14.07 -34.45 -12.52
N ASN A 51 14.12 -33.19 -12.08
CA ASN A 51 15.37 -32.43 -11.94
C ASN A 51 15.15 -31.18 -11.07
N ASP A 52 15.82 -31.16 -9.92
CA ASP A 52 16.18 -29.98 -9.13
C ASP A 52 17.72 -29.93 -9.18
N PRO A 53 18.33 -28.76 -9.46
CA PRO A 53 19.14 -28.20 -8.38
C PRO A 53 19.13 -26.66 -8.31
N ARG A 54 18.89 -26.17 -7.09
CA ARG A 54 19.73 -25.20 -6.36
C ARG A 54 20.59 -24.26 -7.20
N ARG A 55 20.22 -22.97 -7.21
CA ARG A 55 21.13 -21.85 -7.51
C ARG A 55 21.07 -20.81 -6.39
N LEU A 56 22.13 -20.78 -5.59
CA LEU A 56 22.52 -19.62 -4.79
C LEU A 56 23.32 -18.68 -5.70
N TYR A 57 22.97 -17.41 -5.77
CA TYR A 57 23.79 -16.35 -6.36
C TYR A 57 23.74 -15.07 -5.50
N PRO A 58 24.80 -14.24 -5.59
CA PRO A 58 25.25 -13.38 -4.49
C PRO A 58 24.63 -11.99 -4.50
N TYR A 59 24.80 -11.30 -3.36
CA TYR A 59 24.56 -9.87 -3.18
C TYR A 59 25.14 -9.05 -4.34
N SER A 60 24.25 -8.34 -5.04
CA SER A 60 24.62 -7.40 -6.10
C SER A 60 24.71 -5.99 -5.51
N LEU A 61 25.87 -5.37 -5.72
CA LEU A 61 26.18 -3.99 -5.40
C LEU A 61 25.40 -3.07 -6.36
N LEU A 62 24.51 -2.22 -5.84
CA LEU A 62 23.78 -1.23 -6.63
C LEU A 62 24.75 -0.11 -7.08
N LEU A 63 24.96 0.01 -8.39
CA LEU A 63 25.71 1.11 -9.01
C LEU A 63 24.72 2.10 -9.63
N PHE A 64 24.65 3.31 -9.07
CA PHE A 64 23.87 4.40 -9.65
C PHE A 64 24.62 4.99 -10.86
N LYS A 65 23.99 4.94 -12.04
CA LYS A 65 24.52 5.59 -13.24
C LYS A 65 23.68 6.81 -13.58
N LYS A 66 24.16 8.00 -13.21
CA LYS A 66 23.65 9.26 -13.74
C LYS A 66 24.04 9.37 -15.21
N SER A 67 23.09 9.22 -16.14
CA SER A 67 23.37 9.42 -17.57
C SER A 67 23.27 10.90 -17.91
N ASN A 68 24.39 11.61 -17.93
CA ASN A 68 24.45 12.94 -18.54
C ASN A 68 24.52 12.77 -20.07
N GLY A 69 23.46 13.17 -20.79
CA GLY A 69 23.49 13.26 -22.25
C GLY A 69 24.53 14.29 -22.70
N SER A 70 25.56 13.86 -23.43
CA SER A 70 26.58 14.72 -24.02
C SER A 70 26.22 15.02 -25.47
N LEU A 71 26.04 16.31 -25.80
CA LEU A 71 25.99 16.79 -27.18
C LEU A 71 27.43 16.95 -27.69
N ARG A 72 27.84 16.14 -28.67
CA ARG A 72 29.08 16.35 -29.42
C ARG A 72 28.82 17.26 -30.61
N CYS A 73 29.38 18.46 -30.58
CA CYS A 73 29.54 19.30 -31.77
C CYS A 73 30.81 18.83 -32.49
N THR A 74 30.67 18.12 -33.61
CA THR A 74 31.81 17.78 -34.46
C THR A 74 32.21 18.98 -35.30
N GLN A 75 33.32 19.62 -34.93
CA GLN A 75 33.98 20.63 -35.74
C GLN A 75 34.82 19.91 -36.81
N SER A 76 34.41 20.00 -38.09
CA SER A 76 35.25 19.57 -39.20
C SER A 76 36.31 20.63 -39.51
N ARG A 77 37.50 20.16 -39.87
CA ARG A 77 38.75 20.91 -39.95
C ARG A 77 38.99 21.56 -41.32
N LEU A 78 39.73 22.68 -41.24
CA LEU A 78 40.80 23.16 -42.11
C LEU A 78 40.49 24.06 -43.33
N ILE A 79 41.46 24.99 -43.47
CA ILE A 79 41.89 25.79 -44.62
C ILE A 79 41.50 27.29 -44.61
N THR A 80 42.50 28.08 -44.19
CA THR A 80 42.89 29.44 -44.59
C THR A 80 42.00 30.19 -45.59
N GLN A 81 41.40 31.31 -45.16
CA GLN A 81 41.65 32.67 -45.68
C GLN A 81 40.77 33.70 -44.97
N TRP A 82 41.32 34.90 -44.83
CA TRP A 82 40.69 36.09 -44.25
C TRP A 82 39.42 36.48 -45.01
N VAL A 83 38.24 36.29 -44.40
CA VAL A 83 37.00 36.99 -44.76
C VAL A 83 36.17 37.23 -43.50
N LEU A 84 35.66 38.45 -43.36
CA LEU A 84 34.77 38.96 -42.33
C LEU A 84 33.72 37.93 -41.87
N LEU A 85 33.77 37.57 -40.59
CA LEU A 85 32.82 36.66 -39.94
C LEU A 85 31.41 37.30 -39.89
N PRO A 86 30.36 36.68 -40.45
CA PRO A 86 29.03 36.88 -39.92
C PRO A 86 28.97 36.26 -38.52
N ILE A 87 28.64 37.07 -37.51
CA ILE A 87 28.30 36.56 -36.18
C ILE A 87 26.97 35.81 -36.33
N VAL A 88 27.05 34.53 -36.69
CA VAL A 88 25.92 33.60 -36.55
C VAL A 88 25.78 33.35 -35.05
N ILE A 89 24.90 34.10 -34.40
CA ILE A 89 24.42 33.77 -33.06
C ILE A 89 23.61 32.48 -33.22
N CYS A 90 24.27 31.34 -33.09
CA CYS A 90 23.59 30.09 -32.79
C CYS A 90 22.99 30.25 -31.39
N LEU A 91 21.75 30.74 -31.33
CA LEU A 91 20.84 30.50 -30.22
C LEU A 91 20.59 28.99 -30.20
N ALA A 92 21.55 28.24 -29.67
CA ALA A 92 21.30 26.90 -29.21
C ALA A 92 20.29 27.04 -28.07
N THR A 93 19.00 26.91 -28.40
CA THR A 93 18.00 26.57 -27.41
C THR A 93 18.43 25.22 -26.86
N ALA A 94 19.23 25.25 -25.79
CA ALA A 94 19.55 24.09 -25.01
C ALA A 94 18.22 23.63 -24.41
N ASN A 95 17.53 22.76 -25.14
CA ASN A 95 16.54 21.87 -24.55
C ASN A 95 17.36 20.98 -23.63
N SER A 96 17.60 21.46 -22.42
CA SER A 96 18.18 20.68 -21.34
C SER A 96 17.23 19.52 -21.13
N ALA A 97 17.57 18.36 -21.71
CA ALA A 97 16.85 17.14 -21.43
C ALA A 97 16.82 16.98 -19.92
N LEU A 98 15.61 16.98 -19.34
CA LEU A 98 15.43 16.78 -17.91
C LEU A 98 16.13 15.48 -17.52
N ALA A 99 16.89 15.51 -16.42
CA ALA A 99 17.53 14.29 -15.97
C ALA A 99 16.45 13.25 -15.68
N THR A 100 16.69 12.01 -16.09
CA THR A 100 15.79 10.88 -15.78
C THR A 100 16.51 9.99 -14.78
N TYR A 101 15.79 9.60 -13.73
CA TYR A 101 16.23 8.64 -12.73
C TYR A 101 15.73 7.27 -13.15
N ASP A 102 16.63 6.31 -13.14
CA ASP A 102 16.35 4.94 -13.56
C ASP A 102 16.56 3.99 -12.37
N PHE A 103 15.50 3.29 -11.98
CA PHE A 103 15.47 2.39 -10.84
C PHE A 103 15.23 0.95 -11.34
N ASP A 104 16.31 0.18 -11.45
CA ASP A 104 16.26 -1.26 -11.75
C ASP A 104 15.89 -2.05 -10.49
N LEU A 105 14.61 -2.47 -10.41
CA LEU A 105 14.06 -3.20 -9.28
C LEU A 105 13.79 -4.66 -9.67
N LEU A 106 13.68 -5.55 -8.67
CA LEU A 106 13.51 -6.99 -8.89
C LEU A 106 12.32 -7.34 -9.79
N ASN A 107 11.24 -6.56 -9.70
CA ASN A 107 9.98 -6.79 -10.41
C ASN A 107 9.82 -5.92 -11.67
N GLY A 108 10.85 -5.17 -12.03
CA GLY A 108 10.84 -4.32 -13.21
C GLY A 108 11.57 -3.00 -13.02
N ASN A 109 11.60 -2.23 -14.09
CA ASN A 109 12.26 -0.95 -14.12
C ASN A 109 11.27 0.20 -13.85
N VAL A 110 11.70 1.22 -13.12
CA VAL A 110 10.95 2.46 -12.92
C VAL A 110 11.79 3.65 -13.33
N GLN A 111 11.28 4.41 -14.28
CA GLN A 111 11.86 5.69 -14.69
C GLN A 111 11.02 6.85 -14.19
N LEU A 112 11.67 7.80 -13.52
CA LEU A 112 11.05 9.05 -13.08
C LEU A 112 11.87 10.23 -13.57
N GLU A 113 11.19 11.25 -14.07
CA GLU A 113 11.86 12.49 -14.45
C GLU A 113 12.26 13.26 -13.19
N GLU A 114 13.37 14.00 -13.26
CA GLU A 114 13.86 14.88 -12.20
C GLU A 114 12.78 15.86 -11.73
N ARG A 115 11.85 16.21 -12.63
CA ARG A 115 10.66 17.00 -12.31
C ARG A 115 9.42 16.33 -12.89
N THR A 116 8.63 15.71 -12.03
CA THR A 116 7.35 15.11 -12.41
C THR A 116 6.22 16.08 -12.13
N THR A 117 5.42 16.41 -13.15
CA THR A 117 4.29 17.33 -13.02
C THR A 117 2.97 16.56 -12.98
N LEU A 118 2.28 16.60 -11.84
CA LEU A 118 0.99 15.95 -11.64
C LEU A 118 -0.13 17.01 -11.59
N LYS A 119 -1.23 16.77 -12.31
CA LYS A 119 -2.40 17.66 -12.35
C LYS A 119 -3.55 17.07 -11.54
N LEU A 120 -3.73 17.54 -10.32
CA LEU A 120 -4.84 17.15 -9.46
C LEU A 120 -6.10 17.93 -9.86
N GLN A 121 -7.17 17.20 -10.16
CA GLN A 121 -8.48 17.79 -10.39
C GLN A 121 -9.26 17.83 -9.07
N SER A 122 -9.75 19.01 -8.67
CA SER A 122 -10.63 19.14 -7.51
C SER A 122 -12.09 18.99 -7.95
N SER A 123 -12.77 17.95 -7.47
CA SER A 123 -14.17 17.62 -7.81
C SER A 123 -15.21 18.35 -6.94
N SER A 124 -14.81 19.17 -5.97
CA SER A 124 -15.71 19.67 -4.92
C SER A 124 -16.48 20.96 -5.27
N SER A 125 -16.41 21.47 -6.50
CA SER A 125 -17.24 22.60 -6.92
C SER A 125 -17.49 22.60 -8.42
N SER A 126 -18.58 23.24 -8.86
CA SER A 126 -18.97 23.47 -10.28
C SER A 126 -17.91 24.11 -11.20
N LYS A 127 -16.68 24.31 -10.73
CA LYS A 127 -15.53 24.80 -11.47
C LYS A 127 -14.33 23.91 -11.16
N GLU A 128 -13.86 23.20 -12.17
CA GLU A 128 -12.66 22.36 -12.09
C GLU A 128 -11.43 23.23 -11.82
N ALA A 129 -10.94 23.20 -10.58
CA ALA A 129 -9.62 23.71 -10.27
C ALA A 129 -8.58 22.62 -10.57
N THR A 130 -7.56 22.97 -11.36
CA THR A 130 -6.38 22.11 -11.57
C THR A 130 -5.24 22.60 -10.67
N VAL A 131 -4.82 21.75 -9.73
CA VAL A 131 -3.61 21.98 -8.92
C VAL A 131 -2.45 21.26 -9.59
N VAL A 132 -1.35 21.97 -9.83
CA VAL A 132 -0.15 21.42 -10.46
C VAL A 132 0.88 21.14 -9.38
N VAL A 133 1.22 19.87 -9.17
CA VAL A 133 2.25 19.45 -8.22
C VAL A 133 3.50 19.10 -9.01
N GLN A 134 4.59 19.82 -8.78
CA GLN A 134 5.90 19.50 -9.36
C GLN A 134 6.75 18.81 -8.30
N LEU A 135 6.98 17.51 -8.48
CA LEU A 135 7.77 16.67 -7.59
C LEU A 135 9.20 16.58 -8.11
N ALA A 136 10.21 16.76 -7.25
CA ALA A 136 11.61 16.70 -7.65
C ALA A 136 12.45 15.79 -6.75
N ASN A 137 13.55 15.26 -7.32
CA ASN A 137 14.51 14.37 -6.65
C ASN A 137 13.83 13.13 -6.04
N PRO A 138 13.32 12.21 -6.88
CA PRO A 138 12.69 10.99 -6.37
C PRO A 138 13.68 10.15 -5.56
N GLN A 139 13.25 9.68 -4.39
CA GLN A 139 13.97 8.74 -3.56
C GLN A 139 13.11 7.49 -3.36
N LEU A 140 13.67 6.32 -3.69
CA LEU A 140 12.99 5.04 -3.43
C LEU A 140 12.88 4.82 -1.92
N VAL A 141 11.64 4.72 -1.42
CA VAL A 141 11.33 4.44 -0.02
C VAL A 141 11.12 2.95 0.21
N GLY A 142 10.50 2.28 -0.75
CA GLY A 142 10.22 0.85 -0.68
C GLY A 142 9.77 0.28 -2.01
N ALA A 143 9.92 -1.03 -2.17
CA ALA A 143 9.39 -1.77 -3.30
C ALA A 143 8.90 -3.14 -2.81
N GLY A 144 7.74 -3.56 -3.29
CA GLY A 144 7.09 -4.80 -2.89
C GLY A 144 6.44 -5.51 -4.07
N SER A 145 5.54 -6.45 -3.78
CA SER A 145 4.75 -7.14 -4.80
C SER A 145 3.72 -6.24 -5.47
N GLY A 146 3.27 -5.16 -4.81
CA GLY A 146 2.29 -4.21 -5.35
C GLY A 146 2.88 -3.12 -6.23
N GLY A 147 4.16 -2.77 -6.07
CA GLY A 147 4.76 -1.66 -6.79
C GLY A 147 6.02 -1.12 -6.13
N ALA A 148 6.38 0.10 -6.49
CA ALA A 148 7.45 0.88 -5.87
C ALA A 148 6.92 2.21 -5.33
N VAL A 149 7.46 2.66 -4.20
CA VAL A 149 7.04 3.86 -3.49
C VAL A 149 8.21 4.84 -3.43
N PHE A 150 7.95 6.08 -3.82
CA PHE A 150 8.95 7.14 -3.90
C PHE A 150 8.54 8.35 -3.04
N ALA A 151 9.50 8.86 -2.27
CA ALA A 151 9.42 10.17 -1.61
C ALA A 151 10.15 11.22 -2.45
N PHE A 152 9.92 12.49 -2.13
CA PHE A 152 10.53 13.62 -2.82
C PHE A 152 11.08 14.61 -1.80
N ASP A 153 12.31 15.08 -2.01
CA ASP A 153 12.97 16.03 -1.11
C ASP A 153 12.39 17.44 -1.22
N ASP A 154 11.94 17.79 -2.42
CA ASP A 154 11.35 19.07 -2.73
C ASP A 154 10.16 18.86 -3.66
N ALA A 155 9.06 19.52 -3.36
CA ALA A 155 7.98 19.67 -4.31
C ALA A 155 7.48 21.10 -4.26
N THR A 156 7.29 21.65 -5.44
CA THR A 156 6.68 22.95 -5.58
C THR A 156 5.23 22.71 -5.98
N VAL A 157 4.34 23.15 -5.10
CA VAL A 157 2.90 23.16 -5.39
C VAL A 157 2.62 24.46 -6.12
N GLY A 158 2.53 24.37 -7.44
CA GLY A 158 2.06 25.46 -8.27
C GLY A 158 0.54 25.44 -8.35
N VAL A 159 -0.13 26.38 -7.68
CA VAL A 159 -1.56 26.55 -7.91
C VAL A 159 -1.76 27.53 -9.05
N SER A 160 -2.09 27.01 -10.23
CA SER A 160 -2.52 27.82 -11.36
C SER A 160 -3.94 28.34 -11.06
N LYS A 161 -4.06 29.42 -10.29
CA LYS A 161 -5.36 29.98 -9.88
C LYS A 161 -5.82 31.09 -10.81
N SER A 162 -7.10 31.00 -11.18
CA SER A 162 -7.95 32.16 -11.43
C SER A 162 -8.89 32.51 -10.24
N GLN A 163 -8.95 31.78 -9.12
CA GLN A 163 -9.92 32.08 -8.03
C GLN A 163 -9.46 31.75 -6.59
N SER A 164 -9.97 32.51 -5.61
CA SER A 164 -9.41 32.82 -4.27
C SER A 164 -9.56 31.78 -3.15
N SER A 165 -10.15 30.60 -3.37
CA SER A 165 -10.40 29.62 -2.27
C SER A 165 -10.12 28.19 -2.71
N ILE A 166 -8.84 27.84 -2.82
CA ILE A 166 -8.41 26.45 -3.09
C ILE A 166 -7.66 25.98 -1.86
N VAL A 167 -8.10 24.85 -1.32
CA VAL A 167 -7.41 24.10 -0.28
C VAL A 167 -6.03 23.75 -0.83
N LEU A 168 -4.98 24.31 -0.23
CA LEU A 168 -3.62 24.00 -0.63
C LEU A 168 -3.34 22.52 -0.30
N PRO A 169 -2.74 21.76 -1.23
CA PRO A 169 -2.29 20.41 -0.90
C PRO A 169 -1.24 20.48 0.23
N PRO A 170 -1.04 19.37 0.95
CA PRO A 170 -0.10 19.30 2.05
C PRO A 170 1.34 19.64 1.60
N PRO A 171 2.24 19.97 2.55
CA PRO A 171 3.63 20.21 2.24
C PRO A 171 4.21 19.06 1.42
N ALA A 172 4.92 19.43 0.37
CA ALA A 172 5.62 18.56 -0.56
C ALA A 172 6.38 17.37 0.06
N LYS A 173 7.12 17.67 1.13
CA LYS A 173 7.96 16.71 1.86
C LYS A 173 7.17 15.57 2.53
N ASP A 174 5.85 15.71 2.58
CA ASP A 174 4.90 14.75 3.15
C ASP A 174 4.16 13.96 2.05
N LEU A 175 4.57 14.08 0.78
CA LEU A 175 3.98 13.36 -0.34
C LEU A 175 4.79 12.12 -0.71
N LEU A 176 4.06 11.08 -1.10
CA LEU A 176 4.59 9.86 -1.69
C LEU A 176 3.94 9.59 -3.03
N VAL A 177 4.69 9.02 -3.96
CA VAL A 177 4.17 8.46 -5.21
C VAL A 177 4.32 6.95 -5.16
N LYS A 178 3.21 6.23 -5.22
CA LYS A 178 3.20 4.77 -5.42
C LYS A 178 3.00 4.48 -6.90
N ILE A 179 3.79 3.59 -7.47
CA ILE A 179 3.76 3.20 -8.88
C ILE A 179 3.55 1.70 -8.93
N SER A 180 2.47 1.24 -9.56
CA SER A 180 2.16 -0.18 -9.68
C SER A 180 3.17 -0.92 -10.54
N TRP A 181 3.24 -2.25 -10.41
CA TRP A 181 3.69 -3.08 -11.53
C TRP A 181 2.55 -3.24 -12.53
N GLU A 182 2.86 -3.72 -13.74
CA GLU A 182 1.83 -3.97 -14.77
C GLU A 182 0.74 -4.92 -14.26
N THR A 183 1.12 -5.95 -13.50
CA THR A 183 0.22 -6.97 -12.96
C THR A 183 -0.60 -6.50 -11.76
N THR A 184 -0.28 -5.34 -11.17
CA THR A 184 -0.91 -4.85 -9.93
C THR A 184 -1.58 -3.49 -10.08
N THR A 185 -1.74 -3.01 -11.32
CA THR A 185 -2.37 -1.72 -11.63
C THR A 185 -3.77 -1.60 -11.02
N GLN A 186 -4.62 -2.62 -11.16
CA GLN A 186 -5.96 -2.60 -10.57
C GLN A 186 -5.94 -2.54 -9.04
N ALA A 187 -5.00 -3.23 -8.40
CA ALA A 187 -4.87 -3.24 -6.93
C ALA A 187 -4.46 -1.85 -6.40
N VAL A 188 -3.56 -1.16 -7.09
CA VAL A 188 -3.14 0.21 -6.70
C VAL A 188 -4.25 1.25 -6.99
N GLN A 189 -5.01 1.08 -8.08
CA GLN A 189 -6.19 1.92 -8.33
C GLN A 189 -7.26 1.72 -7.25
N HIS A 190 -7.49 0.47 -6.86
CA HIS A 190 -8.40 0.09 -5.79
C HIS A 190 -7.96 0.67 -4.44
N GLU A 191 -6.68 0.58 -4.10
CA GLU A 191 -6.11 1.20 -2.91
C GLU A 191 -6.50 2.68 -2.81
N CYS A 192 -6.32 3.45 -3.89
CA CYS A 192 -6.68 4.86 -3.87
C CYS A 192 -8.18 5.09 -3.66
N GLN A 193 -9.06 4.25 -4.22
CA GLN A 193 -10.51 4.34 -4.00
C GLN A 193 -10.87 4.06 -2.54
N ILE A 194 -10.25 3.05 -1.92
CA ILE A 194 -10.44 2.73 -0.51
C ILE A 194 -9.95 3.89 0.38
N LEU A 195 -8.77 4.46 0.11
CA LEU A 195 -8.24 5.58 0.90
C LEU A 195 -9.15 6.82 0.79
N GLN A 196 -9.74 7.08 -0.38
CA GLN A 196 -10.72 8.15 -0.56
C GLN A 196 -12.02 7.89 0.21
N LEU A 197 -12.49 6.64 0.24
CA LEU A 197 -13.65 6.24 1.05
C LEU A 197 -13.36 6.40 2.55
N LEU A 198 -12.19 5.96 3.02
CA LEU A 198 -11.77 6.11 4.41
C LEU A 198 -11.69 7.59 4.83
N GLU A 199 -11.17 8.47 3.96
CA GLU A 199 -11.17 9.92 4.20
C GLU A 199 -12.60 10.48 4.29
N GLN A 200 -13.50 10.07 3.41
CA GLN A 200 -14.92 10.47 3.44
C GLN A 200 -15.62 10.02 4.73
N GLU A 201 -15.33 8.81 5.19
CA GLU A 201 -15.84 8.24 6.45
C GLU A 201 -15.10 8.76 7.70
N ARG A 202 -14.13 9.68 7.51
CA ARG A 202 -13.32 10.32 8.56
C ARG A 202 -12.52 9.32 9.41
N VAL A 203 -12.07 8.23 8.79
CA VAL A 203 -11.16 7.29 9.44
C VAL A 203 -9.81 7.95 9.60
N SER A 204 -9.32 8.00 10.84
CA SER A 204 -8.02 8.56 11.17
C SER A 204 -6.89 7.54 10.97
N SER A 205 -5.64 7.99 11.03
CA SER A 205 -4.44 7.13 10.99
C SER A 205 -4.32 6.27 9.73
N THR A 206 -4.92 6.67 8.61
CA THR A 206 -4.76 6.00 7.30
C THR A 206 -4.10 6.96 6.31
N GLU A 207 -3.46 6.42 5.27
CA GLU A 207 -3.01 7.24 4.16
C GLU A 207 -4.21 7.94 3.48
N ARG A 208 -3.92 9.01 2.76
CA ARG A 208 -4.90 9.71 1.92
C ARG A 208 -4.43 9.65 0.49
N CYS A 209 -5.30 9.20 -0.40
CA CYS A 209 -5.02 9.28 -1.83
C CYS A 209 -5.48 10.63 -2.38
N LEU A 210 -4.52 11.43 -2.82
CA LEU A 210 -4.77 12.75 -3.40
C LEU A 210 -5.21 12.64 -4.88
N GLY A 211 -4.76 11.61 -5.60
CA GLY A 211 -5.15 11.39 -6.98
C GLY A 211 -4.47 10.19 -7.63
N GLN A 212 -5.05 9.77 -8.77
CA GLN A 212 -4.55 8.69 -9.62
C GLN A 212 -4.08 9.28 -10.95
N PHE A 213 -3.00 8.74 -11.49
CA PHE A 213 -2.36 9.21 -12.72
C PHE A 213 -1.88 8.04 -13.54
N GLU A 214 -1.91 8.19 -14.85
CA GLU A 214 -1.26 7.25 -15.75
C GLU A 214 0.26 7.38 -15.64
N TYR A 215 0.98 6.26 -15.67
CA TYR A 215 2.42 6.27 -15.62
C TYR A 215 3.01 6.67 -17.00
N PRO A 216 3.80 7.77 -17.11
CA PRO A 216 4.11 8.39 -18.41
C PRO A 216 4.86 7.52 -19.43
N ARG A 217 5.55 6.47 -18.97
CA ARG A 217 6.40 5.62 -19.81
C ARG A 217 5.75 4.27 -20.14
N ASN A 218 4.67 3.92 -19.46
CA ASN A 218 3.95 2.67 -19.65
C ASN A 218 2.50 2.84 -19.17
N HIS A 219 1.58 2.92 -20.13
CA HIS A 219 0.15 3.15 -19.94
C HIS A 219 -0.56 2.00 -19.20
N ASP A 220 0.05 0.81 -19.12
CA ASP A 220 -0.48 -0.34 -18.38
C ASP A 220 -0.21 -0.23 -16.87
N ARG A 221 0.51 0.80 -16.43
CA ARG A 221 0.83 1.07 -15.02
C ARG A 221 0.12 2.33 -14.54
N THR A 222 -0.22 2.34 -13.25
CA THR A 222 -0.78 3.52 -12.58
C THR A 222 0.22 4.10 -11.58
N MET A 223 0.13 5.40 -11.39
CA MET A 223 0.72 6.11 -10.26
C MET A 223 -0.41 6.63 -9.37
N ILE A 224 -0.21 6.62 -8.05
CA ILE A 224 -1.09 7.32 -7.12
C ILE A 224 -0.25 8.25 -6.23
N LEU A 225 -0.80 9.42 -5.94
CA LEU A 225 -0.18 10.39 -5.03
C LEU A 225 -0.83 10.24 -3.66
N VAL A 226 -0.03 9.93 -2.64
CA VAL A 226 -0.52 9.64 -1.29
C VAL A 226 0.16 10.49 -0.21
N HIS A 227 -0.50 10.63 0.95
CA HIS A 227 -0.06 11.43 2.09
C HIS A 227 -0.56 10.84 3.41
N PRO A 228 0.17 10.95 4.55
CA PRO A 228 1.49 11.58 4.68
C PRO A 228 2.65 10.61 4.50
N TYR A 229 3.81 11.11 4.06
CA TYR A 229 5.08 10.41 4.23
C TYR A 229 5.51 10.43 5.70
N MET A 230 5.68 9.25 6.31
CA MET A 230 6.22 9.12 7.66
C MET A 230 7.71 8.77 7.64
N ARG A 231 8.56 9.71 8.06
CA ARG A 231 10.02 9.50 8.18
C ARG A 231 10.35 8.81 9.50
N ASN A 232 11.39 7.97 9.49
CA ASN A 232 11.90 7.25 10.66
C ASN A 232 10.81 6.41 11.36
N ALA A 233 9.90 5.83 10.58
CA ALA A 233 8.86 4.98 11.12
C ALA A 233 9.44 3.63 11.59
N VAL A 234 8.85 3.10 12.66
CA VAL A 234 9.06 1.73 13.15
C VAL A 234 7.82 0.88 12.84
N ALA A 235 7.97 -0.45 12.85
CA ALA A 235 6.89 -1.38 12.52
C ALA A 235 6.14 -1.91 13.76
N SER A 236 6.70 -1.73 14.95
CA SER A 236 6.13 -2.23 16.22
C SER A 236 5.99 -1.13 17.25
N ILE A 237 4.93 -1.20 18.06
CA ILE A 237 4.73 -0.30 19.23
C ILE A 237 5.90 -0.44 20.21
N GLU A 238 6.46 -1.64 20.41
CA GLU A 238 7.56 -1.86 21.35
C GLU A 238 8.85 -1.12 20.97
N GLU A 239 9.03 -0.83 19.68
CA GLU A 239 10.19 -0.11 19.14
C GLU A 239 10.11 1.40 19.37
N LEU A 240 8.95 1.92 19.78
CA LEU A 240 8.80 3.34 20.10
C LEU A 240 9.62 3.70 21.36
N PRO A 241 10.30 4.86 21.36
CA PRO A 241 11.35 5.17 22.33
C PRO A 241 10.81 5.53 23.72
N THR A 242 9.57 6.02 23.81
CA THR A 242 8.99 6.49 25.07
C THR A 242 7.70 5.76 25.39
N GLU A 243 7.45 5.57 26.68
CA GLU A 243 6.20 5.01 27.19
C GLU A 243 4.99 5.82 26.71
N THR A 244 5.08 7.15 26.73
CA THR A 244 4.03 8.04 26.22
C THR A 244 3.73 7.78 24.74
N ALA A 245 4.76 7.64 23.89
CA ALA A 245 4.56 7.35 22.47
C ALA A 245 3.86 6.01 22.26
N ARG A 246 4.21 4.98 23.04
CA ARG A 246 3.55 3.67 22.99
C ARG A 246 2.08 3.75 23.36
N ARG A 247 1.75 4.44 24.45
CA ARG A 247 0.35 4.64 24.88
C ARG A 247 -0.46 5.40 23.82
N VAL A 248 0.12 6.44 23.22
CA VAL A 248 -0.52 7.19 22.11
C VAL A 248 -0.73 6.30 20.88
N ALA A 249 0.25 5.45 20.54
CA ALA A 249 0.10 4.52 19.43
C ALA A 249 -1.01 3.49 19.68
N VAL A 250 -1.10 2.94 20.89
CA VAL A 250 -2.16 2.00 21.28
C VAL A 250 -3.55 2.64 21.15
N ASP A 251 -3.73 3.87 21.66
CA ASP A 251 -4.98 4.63 21.47
C ASP A 251 -5.33 4.76 19.98
N GLN A 252 -4.36 5.18 19.16
CA GLN A 252 -4.60 5.38 17.73
C GLN A 252 -4.92 4.07 16.99
N VAL A 253 -4.25 2.95 17.30
CA VAL A 253 -4.56 1.63 16.73
C VAL A 253 -5.98 1.20 17.08
N ALA A 254 -6.33 1.24 18.38
CA ALA A 254 -7.63 0.84 18.89
C ALA A 254 -8.78 1.67 18.29
N ARG A 255 -8.61 2.98 18.21
CA ARG A 255 -9.59 3.88 17.58
C ARG A 255 -9.73 3.63 16.09
N THR A 256 -8.63 3.39 15.38
CA THR A 256 -8.65 3.15 13.94
C THR A 256 -9.36 1.84 13.60
N LEU A 257 -9.18 0.79 14.42
CA LEU A 257 -9.95 -0.46 14.31
C LEU A 257 -11.45 -0.20 14.29
N VAL A 258 -11.96 0.53 15.29
CA VAL A 258 -13.40 0.85 15.39
C VAL A 258 -13.85 1.70 14.20
N GLN A 259 -13.07 2.71 13.82
CA GLN A 259 -13.40 3.60 12.70
C GLN A 259 -13.46 2.87 11.36
N MET A 260 -12.52 1.97 11.07
CA MET A 260 -12.52 1.17 9.84
C MET A 260 -13.72 0.22 9.79
N LEU A 261 -14.04 -0.47 10.90
CA LEU A 261 -15.24 -1.32 10.99
C LEU A 261 -16.52 -0.51 10.73
N LEU A 262 -16.63 0.70 11.29
CA LEU A 262 -17.79 1.59 11.08
C LEU A 262 -17.87 2.15 9.66
N ALA A 263 -16.73 2.33 8.99
CA ALA A 263 -16.66 2.65 7.57
C ALA A 263 -17.04 1.46 6.67
N ASN A 264 -17.26 0.28 7.26
CA ASN A 264 -17.41 -1.01 6.56
C ASN A 264 -16.20 -1.32 5.66
N VAL A 265 -15.00 -0.97 6.12
CA VAL A 265 -13.75 -1.27 5.41
C VAL A 265 -12.87 -2.13 6.32
N ILE A 266 -12.33 -3.21 5.77
CA ILE A 266 -11.35 -4.06 6.44
C ILE A 266 -10.19 -4.34 5.49
N THR A 267 -9.07 -4.81 6.01
CA THR A 267 -7.96 -5.33 5.20
C THR A 267 -7.48 -6.66 5.79
N ILE A 268 -6.92 -7.51 4.95
CA ILE A 268 -6.27 -8.78 5.36
C ILE A 268 -4.74 -8.65 5.43
N ASP A 269 -4.24 -7.43 5.26
CA ASP A 269 -2.81 -7.12 5.29
C ASP A 269 -2.62 -5.82 6.09
N VAL A 270 -2.66 -5.95 7.42
CA VAL A 270 -2.50 -4.80 8.32
C VAL A 270 -1.01 -4.42 8.42
N GLN A 271 -0.64 -3.29 7.82
CA GLN A 271 0.72 -2.77 7.84
C GLN A 271 0.79 -1.36 8.49
N PRO A 272 1.18 -1.25 9.77
CA PRO A 272 1.35 0.03 10.43
C PRO A 272 2.76 0.61 10.22
N LEU A 273 2.82 1.94 10.06
CA LEU A 273 4.01 2.75 10.27
C LEU A 273 3.80 3.58 11.54
N LEU A 274 4.75 3.50 12.48
CA LEU A 274 4.64 4.16 13.77
C LEU A 274 5.76 5.19 13.96
N SER A 275 5.41 6.32 14.56
CA SER A 275 6.33 7.35 15.03
C SER A 275 5.93 7.79 16.43
N ASP A 276 6.74 8.64 17.08
CA ASP A 276 6.50 9.11 18.44
C ASP A 276 5.12 9.74 18.70
N THR A 277 4.45 10.20 17.65
CA THR A 277 3.19 10.95 17.76
C THR A 277 2.06 10.40 16.90
N LYS A 278 2.35 9.46 15.98
CA LYS A 278 1.41 9.06 14.94
C LYS A 278 1.58 7.60 14.55
N VAL A 279 0.45 6.95 14.35
CA VAL A 279 0.27 5.69 13.66
C VAL A 279 -0.29 5.99 12.27
N LEU A 280 0.19 5.28 11.27
CA LEU A 280 -0.29 5.35 9.90
C LEU A 280 -0.39 3.96 9.32
N PHE A 281 -1.61 3.50 9.06
CA PHE A 281 -1.87 2.28 8.31
C PHE A 281 -1.71 2.57 6.82
N ILE A 282 -0.81 1.80 6.21
CA ILE A 282 -0.46 1.88 4.79
C ILE A 282 -0.96 0.64 4.06
N ASP A 283 -0.85 0.66 2.73
CA ASP A 283 -1.11 -0.48 1.85
C ASP A 283 -2.56 -1.01 1.93
N MET A 284 -3.48 -0.25 1.34
CA MET A 284 -4.89 -0.68 1.24
C MET A 284 -5.18 -1.47 -0.05
N THR A 285 -4.17 -2.09 -0.65
CA THR A 285 -4.35 -2.86 -1.90
C THR A 285 -5.24 -4.09 -1.73
N GLN A 286 -5.21 -4.70 -0.53
CA GLN A 286 -6.03 -5.86 -0.13
C GLN A 286 -7.24 -5.49 0.72
N ALA A 287 -7.52 -4.19 0.89
CA ALA A 287 -8.68 -3.75 1.66
C ALA A 287 -9.98 -4.07 0.91
N GLN A 288 -11.07 -4.30 1.63
CA GLN A 288 -12.37 -4.64 1.06
C GLN A 288 -13.46 -3.81 1.73
N VAL A 289 -14.44 -3.38 0.93
CA VAL A 289 -15.68 -2.77 1.43
C VAL A 289 -16.69 -3.87 1.70
N LEU A 290 -17.12 -4.00 2.95
CA LEU A 290 -18.13 -4.96 3.36
C LEU A 290 -19.53 -4.54 2.89
N SER A 291 -20.42 -5.52 2.76
CA SER A 291 -21.79 -5.26 2.34
C SER A 291 -22.50 -4.33 3.32
N ARG A 292 -22.99 -3.19 2.80
CA ARG A 292 -23.78 -2.21 3.56
C ARG A 292 -25.24 -2.64 3.79
N HIS A 293 -25.64 -3.82 3.32
CA HIS A 293 -27.00 -4.29 3.50
C HIS A 293 -27.37 -4.30 4.99
N ASP A 294 -28.62 -3.92 5.29
CA ASP A 294 -29.23 -3.85 6.64
C ASP A 294 -29.40 -5.24 7.29
N THR A 295 -28.53 -6.18 6.96
CA THR A 295 -28.45 -7.44 7.65
C THR A 295 -27.83 -7.19 9.02
N LEU A 296 -28.52 -7.67 10.06
CA LEU A 296 -28.02 -7.64 11.44
C LEU A 296 -26.74 -8.48 11.65
N LYS A 297 -26.27 -9.18 10.61
CA LYS A 297 -25.14 -10.11 10.64
C LYS A 297 -24.32 -10.03 9.36
N TYR A 298 -23.03 -10.31 9.49
CA TYR A 298 -22.14 -10.57 8.36
C TYR A 298 -22.47 -11.92 7.70
N THR A 299 -22.20 -12.03 6.40
CA THR A 299 -22.12 -13.34 5.76
C THR A 299 -20.98 -14.16 6.39
N PRO A 300 -20.97 -15.49 6.29
CA PRO A 300 -19.88 -16.30 6.86
C PRO A 300 -18.49 -15.89 6.36
N VAL A 301 -18.37 -15.52 5.09
CA VAL A 301 -17.10 -15.06 4.49
C VAL A 301 -16.69 -13.71 5.08
N GLU A 302 -17.59 -12.74 5.15
CA GLU A 302 -17.31 -11.44 5.76
C GLU A 302 -16.95 -11.59 7.24
N GLN A 303 -17.63 -12.48 7.98
CA GLN A 303 -17.32 -12.75 9.39
C GLN A 303 -15.88 -13.26 9.55
N THR A 304 -15.41 -14.15 8.66
CA THR A 304 -14.02 -14.61 8.68
C THR A 304 -13.04 -13.47 8.39
N LEU A 305 -13.31 -12.65 7.38
CA LEU A 305 -12.43 -11.53 7.03
C LEU A 305 -12.38 -10.47 8.14
N VAL A 306 -13.53 -10.13 8.71
CA VAL A 306 -13.64 -9.20 9.84
C VAL A 306 -12.92 -9.75 11.08
N SER A 307 -13.06 -11.04 11.37
CA SER A 307 -12.32 -11.68 12.47
C SER A 307 -10.81 -11.65 12.24
N SER A 308 -10.34 -11.91 11.01
CA SER A 308 -8.90 -11.82 10.67
C SER A 308 -8.39 -10.41 10.88
N PHE A 309 -9.08 -9.41 10.31
CA PHE A 309 -8.72 -8.00 10.47
C PHE A 309 -8.66 -7.58 11.94
N THR A 310 -9.67 -7.90 12.73
CA THR A 310 -9.69 -7.56 14.17
C THR A 310 -8.53 -8.23 14.92
N LYS A 311 -8.25 -9.50 14.64
CA LYS A 311 -7.13 -10.22 15.26
C LYS A 311 -5.79 -9.60 14.90
N GLU A 312 -5.57 -9.23 13.65
CA GLU A 312 -4.34 -8.57 13.20
C GLU A 312 -4.16 -7.21 13.88
N MET A 313 -5.22 -6.40 13.94
CA MET A 313 -5.18 -5.10 14.63
C MET A 313 -4.90 -5.24 16.12
N VAL A 314 -5.54 -6.21 16.80
CA VAL A 314 -5.32 -6.49 18.23
C VAL A 314 -3.91 -7.03 18.47
N ALA A 315 -3.38 -7.85 17.57
CA ALA A 315 -2.03 -8.40 17.68
C ALA A 315 -0.91 -7.33 17.62
N LEU A 316 -1.22 -6.12 17.13
CA LEU A 316 -0.29 -4.99 17.19
C LEU A 316 -0.13 -4.41 18.61
N ILE A 317 -1.06 -4.70 19.53
CA ILE A 317 -1.13 -4.10 20.86
C ILE A 317 -0.45 -5.02 21.88
N PRO A 318 0.69 -4.61 22.47
CA PRO A 318 1.32 -5.40 23.52
C PRO A 318 0.41 -5.52 24.76
N GLU A 319 0.44 -6.69 25.40
CA GLU A 319 -0.39 -7.04 26.57
C GLU A 319 -0.40 -5.99 27.70
N PRO A 320 0.72 -5.35 28.08
CA PRO A 320 0.73 -4.31 29.12
C PRO A 320 -0.18 -3.10 28.83
N TYR A 321 -0.60 -2.92 27.58
CA TYR A 321 -1.42 -1.79 27.14
C TYR A 321 -2.88 -2.16 26.85
N TRP A 322 -3.32 -3.39 27.15
CA TRP A 322 -4.69 -3.84 26.88
C TRP A 322 -5.76 -2.96 27.54
N ASN A 323 -5.55 -2.48 28.77
CA ASN A 323 -6.49 -1.57 29.43
C ASN A 323 -6.67 -0.26 28.65
N ILE A 324 -5.58 0.29 28.08
CA ILE A 324 -5.64 1.51 27.27
C ILE A 324 -6.41 1.25 25.99
N ALA A 325 -6.17 0.11 25.34
CA ALA A 325 -6.89 -0.28 24.14
C ALA A 325 -8.40 -0.42 24.42
N GLN A 326 -8.76 -1.05 25.53
CA GLN A 326 -10.14 -1.20 25.99
C GLN A 326 -10.83 0.15 26.18
N GLU A 327 -10.23 1.04 26.97
CA GLU A 327 -10.73 2.41 27.20
C GLU A 327 -10.90 3.15 25.85
N SER A 328 -9.91 3.04 24.96
CA SER A 328 -9.92 3.71 23.66
C SER A 328 -11.02 3.20 22.72
N VAL A 329 -11.28 1.88 22.72
CA VAL A 329 -12.39 1.27 21.96
C VAL A 329 -13.73 1.77 22.49
N GLN A 330 -13.91 1.76 23.82
CA GLN A 330 -15.15 2.23 24.45
C GLN A 330 -15.40 3.72 24.19
N ASP A 331 -14.37 4.56 24.33
CA ASP A 331 -14.44 6.00 24.07
C ASP A 331 -14.78 6.30 22.61
N GLU A 332 -14.19 5.58 21.65
CA GLU A 332 -14.51 5.74 20.23
C GLU A 332 -15.92 5.27 19.92
N LEU A 333 -16.38 4.12 20.46
CA LEU A 333 -17.76 3.65 20.29
C LEU A 333 -18.76 4.67 20.83
N GLN A 334 -18.51 5.22 22.03
CA GLN A 334 -19.37 6.23 22.63
C GLN A 334 -19.39 7.53 21.80
N ARG A 335 -18.22 7.98 21.31
CA ARG A 335 -18.11 9.14 20.41
C ARG A 335 -18.90 8.94 19.12
N GLN A 336 -18.81 7.75 18.52
CA GLN A 336 -19.51 7.43 17.28
C GLN A 336 -21.01 7.29 17.51
N LEU A 337 -21.43 6.75 18.65
CA LEU A 337 -22.84 6.71 19.05
C LEU A 337 -23.41 8.13 19.19
N GLN A 338 -22.66 9.07 19.78
CA GLN A 338 -23.07 10.47 19.87
C GLN A 338 -23.16 11.16 18.50
N GLN A 339 -22.29 10.81 17.55
CA GLN A 339 -22.24 11.43 16.23
C GLN A 339 -23.26 10.85 15.24
N ARG A 340 -23.45 9.52 15.26
CA ARG A 340 -24.27 8.77 14.29
C ARG A 340 -25.64 8.37 14.85
N GLY A 341 -25.82 8.37 16.17
CA GLY A 341 -27.04 7.95 16.86
C GLY A 341 -27.19 6.44 17.05
N THR A 342 -26.44 5.62 16.30
CA THR A 342 -26.47 4.16 16.44
C THR A 342 -25.14 3.53 16.01
N ILE A 343 -24.84 2.35 16.56
CA ILE A 343 -23.74 1.49 16.15
C ILE A 343 -24.34 0.18 15.60
N PRO A 344 -23.96 -0.26 14.39
CA PRO A 344 -24.45 -1.52 13.84
C PRO A 344 -24.20 -2.71 14.80
N PRO A 345 -25.23 -3.51 15.16
CA PRO A 345 -25.08 -4.62 16.10
C PRO A 345 -24.01 -5.65 15.68
N LYS A 346 -23.84 -5.87 14.38
CA LYS A 346 -22.82 -6.77 13.83
C LYS A 346 -21.39 -6.34 14.18
N ILE A 347 -21.13 -5.04 14.35
CA ILE A 347 -19.83 -4.50 14.74
C ILE A 347 -19.61 -4.72 16.24
N LEU A 348 -20.62 -4.45 17.06
CA LEU A 348 -20.55 -4.70 18.51
C LEU A 348 -20.25 -6.17 18.80
N ALA A 349 -20.98 -7.08 18.14
CA ALA A 349 -20.78 -8.52 18.30
C ALA A 349 -19.35 -8.97 17.97
N VAL A 350 -18.72 -8.37 16.95
CA VAL A 350 -17.32 -8.68 16.60
C VAL A 350 -16.35 -8.16 17.64
N LEU A 351 -16.56 -6.93 18.12
CA LEU A 351 -15.68 -6.33 19.13
C LEU A 351 -15.75 -7.11 20.44
N GLU A 352 -16.96 -7.42 20.91
CA GLU A 352 -17.20 -8.23 22.11
C GLU A 352 -16.54 -9.63 22.02
N ASP A 353 -16.64 -10.31 20.87
CA ASP A 353 -16.15 -11.68 20.70
C ASP A 353 -14.63 -11.76 20.45
N GLN A 354 -14.01 -10.72 19.90
CA GLN A 354 -12.64 -10.81 19.36
C GLN A 354 -11.62 -9.90 20.04
N THR A 355 -12.05 -9.01 20.94
CA THR A 355 -11.10 -8.22 21.73
C THR A 355 -10.97 -8.82 23.12
N PRO A 356 -9.86 -9.52 23.44
CA PRO A 356 -9.71 -10.23 24.70
C PRO A 356 -9.73 -9.29 25.91
N PHE A 357 -9.49 -7.99 25.68
CA PHE A 357 -9.57 -6.97 26.70
C PHE A 357 -10.99 -6.44 26.95
N LEU A 358 -12.01 -6.83 26.17
CA LEU A 358 -13.41 -6.50 26.52
C LEU A 358 -14.08 -7.55 27.42
N ASP A 359 -13.46 -8.71 27.63
CA ASP A 359 -13.95 -9.71 28.57
C ASP A 359 -13.75 -9.22 30.01
N SER A 360 -14.81 -8.64 30.59
CA SER A 360 -14.84 -8.22 32.00
C SER A 360 -14.85 -9.39 32.99
N SER A 361 -14.68 -10.64 32.52
CA SER A 361 -14.75 -11.85 33.35
C SER A 361 -13.42 -12.26 33.98
N THR A 362 -12.33 -11.51 33.77
CA THR A 362 -11.03 -11.75 34.43
C THR A 362 -10.79 -10.84 35.64
N GLU A 363 -11.77 -10.75 36.53
CA GLU A 363 -11.52 -10.39 37.93
C GLU A 363 -11.79 -11.62 38.81
N GLU A 364 -10.74 -12.43 39.03
CA GLU A 364 -10.57 -13.31 40.20
C GLU A 364 -9.17 -13.17 40.78
#